data_AF-A0A1X7U7U8-F1
#
_entry.id   AF-A0A1X7U7U8-F1
#
_cell.length_a   1.000
_cell.length_b   1.000
_cell.length_c   1.000
_cell.angle_alpha   90.00
_cell.angle_beta   90.00
_cell.angle_gamma   90.00
#
_symmetry.space_group_name_H-M   'P 1'
#
loop_
_entity.id
_entity.type
_entity.pdbx_description
1 polymer ?
#
loop_
_entity_poly.entity_id
_entity_poly.type
_entity_poly.pdbx_seq_one_letter_code
_entity_poly.pdbx_strand_id
1 'polypeptide(L)'
;MKIFMLLLVISLSVEGAVITTPPESVTVLLNEGGRVNFSCKGTGDALRWTVEGLPTDHSLNQGRDLTVTNTSASPAVLSSVLSVSVLPNNDGVSITCHIYSISNPFDPTTSTSTLTIRGISSVEDLQWSNDDQLLSWSPPSFYSNDIPPQGASTTYNILVNGISVTNTTDTSVWLNTTSLDISCQELNVNVIASIAQYVSVGTVHSFNSTANYTVSYESFSMNYDQSNATFSANLTSLINSTQSCDSTIMGRVDPDEEIEENTQVFNANEKEEIFQYKMIGLKPCRTYTAVIDVFHYFIRGDKTNFTFSTPSSDVYDIIVSNENESVSVECVYALLSTAEGCHVVFNDVANKRSESFNITGSDNTTISLSTSGHYTVTAYDILNGSIIPWSCVQPKLVTVVKLMLSPSFVRSSNGKDVIRLQLKSPSRSAVINISPAITSTINSNSINSVVLIGSGVGAVIVFALITIIIAISAVWHIRRIKTKSTFMINNLAYGQIPLPQQMPSGIKTYVNPAYETVINNVLYETVF
;
A
#
# COMPACT_ATOMS: atom_id res chain seq x y z
N MET A 1 -0.35 65.30 -52.90
CA MET A 1 -1.02 64.01 -52.62
C MET A 1 -0.62 62.87 -53.55
N LYS A 2 -0.38 63.08 -54.86
CA LYS A 2 -0.04 61.99 -55.80
C LYS A 2 1.42 61.49 -55.74
N ILE A 3 2.40 62.35 -55.45
CA ILE A 3 3.79 61.91 -55.12
C ILE A 3 3.84 61.19 -53.77
N PHE A 4 3.02 61.61 -52.80
CA PHE A 4 2.89 60.92 -51.51
C PHE A 4 2.22 59.55 -51.67
N MET A 5 1.27 59.39 -52.60
CA MET A 5 0.66 58.09 -52.97
C MET A 5 1.65 57.19 -53.74
N LEU A 6 2.52 57.74 -54.58
CA LEU A 6 3.56 56.95 -55.26
C LEU A 6 4.67 56.55 -54.27
N LEU A 7 5.05 57.43 -53.33
CA LEU A 7 5.89 57.08 -52.18
C LEU A 7 5.19 56.09 -51.26
N LEU A 8 3.86 56.15 -51.10
CA LEU A 8 3.07 55.16 -50.35
C LEU A 8 3.09 53.80 -51.06
N VAL A 9 3.00 53.77 -52.39
CA VAL A 9 3.03 52.54 -53.22
C VAL A 9 4.45 51.96 -53.30
N ILE A 10 5.49 52.79 -53.28
CA ILE A 10 6.91 52.36 -53.22
C ILE A 10 7.31 52.01 -51.78
N SER A 11 6.73 52.63 -50.75
CA SER A 11 6.86 52.20 -49.35
C SER A 11 5.95 51.02 -49.00
N LEU A 12 4.96 50.71 -49.85
CA LEU A 12 4.21 49.45 -49.89
C LEU A 12 4.92 48.42 -50.81
N SER A 13 6.22 48.59 -51.07
CA SER A 13 7.11 47.45 -51.29
C SER A 13 7.00 46.55 -50.07
N VAL A 14 5.98 45.70 -50.08
CA VAL A 14 5.68 44.73 -49.04
C VAL A 14 6.96 43.94 -48.82
N GLU A 15 7.60 44.14 -47.67
CA GLU A 15 8.62 43.23 -47.17
C GLU A 15 7.99 41.84 -47.23
N GLY A 16 8.49 40.99 -48.13
CA GLY A 16 8.01 39.63 -48.25
C GLY A 16 8.12 38.92 -46.91
N ALA A 17 7.38 37.83 -46.75
CA ALA A 17 7.61 36.95 -45.61
C ALA A 17 9.09 36.51 -45.63
N VAL A 18 9.83 36.75 -44.55
CA VAL A 18 11.24 36.35 -44.44
C VAL A 18 11.47 35.78 -43.05
N ILE A 19 12.08 34.59 -42.98
CA ILE A 19 12.57 34.01 -41.73
C ILE A 19 13.99 34.55 -41.50
N THR A 20 14.15 35.32 -40.43
CA THR A 20 15.44 35.92 -40.02
C THR A 20 16.17 35.07 -38.97
N THR A 21 15.42 34.28 -38.19
CA THR A 21 15.97 33.30 -37.27
C THR A 21 15.20 32.00 -37.49
N PRO A 22 15.75 31.04 -38.24
CA PRO A 22 15.12 29.73 -38.41
C PRO A 22 15.23 28.90 -37.11
N PRO A 23 14.31 27.94 -36.89
CA PRO A 23 14.52 26.95 -35.85
C PRO A 23 15.73 26.08 -36.18
N GLU A 24 16.56 25.80 -35.17
CA GLU A 24 17.72 24.90 -35.30
C GLU A 24 17.34 23.48 -34.87
N SER A 25 17.91 22.48 -35.54
CA SER A 25 17.76 21.08 -35.11
C SER A 25 18.50 20.87 -33.79
N VAL A 26 17.87 20.16 -32.86
CA VAL A 26 18.40 19.95 -31.51
C VAL A 26 18.57 18.46 -31.26
N THR A 27 19.71 18.08 -30.66
CA THR A 27 19.92 16.75 -30.08
C THR A 27 19.95 16.85 -28.57
N VAL A 28 19.14 16.06 -27.88
CA VAL A 28 19.04 16.05 -26.40
C VAL A 28 19.12 14.64 -25.85
N LEU A 29 19.56 14.50 -24.60
CA LEU A 29 19.60 13.22 -23.92
C LEU A 29 18.27 12.94 -23.21
N LEU A 30 17.77 11.70 -23.32
CA LEU A 30 16.51 11.29 -22.71
C LEU A 30 16.55 11.39 -21.17
N ASN A 31 17.71 11.21 -20.55
CA ASN A 31 17.87 11.27 -19.09
C ASN A 31 17.93 12.69 -18.52
N GLU A 32 18.17 13.71 -19.35
CA GLU A 32 18.10 15.12 -18.94
C GLU A 32 16.65 15.59 -18.79
N GLY A 33 15.70 14.90 -19.44
CA GLY A 33 14.28 15.21 -19.40
C GLY A 33 13.97 16.64 -19.84
N GLY A 34 12.81 17.14 -19.43
CA GLY A 34 12.43 18.54 -19.62
C GLY A 34 11.90 18.87 -21.01
N ARG A 35 12.16 20.11 -21.45
CA ARG A 35 11.59 20.69 -22.68
C ARG A 35 12.67 21.36 -23.53
N VAL A 36 12.55 21.18 -24.85
CA VAL A 36 13.40 21.80 -25.86
C VAL A 36 12.65 22.94 -26.53
N ASN A 37 13.34 24.07 -26.73
CA ASN A 37 12.75 25.27 -27.30
C ASN A 37 13.25 25.51 -28.73
N PHE A 38 12.33 25.56 -29.69
CA PHE A 38 12.56 25.95 -31.07
C PHE A 38 12.13 27.39 -31.25
N SER A 39 13.06 28.25 -31.62
CA SER A 39 12.79 29.68 -31.84
C SER A 39 12.63 29.98 -33.32
N CYS A 40 11.62 30.78 -33.68
CA CYS A 40 11.45 31.28 -35.03
C CYS A 40 11.16 32.79 -35.00
N LYS A 41 11.89 33.55 -35.81
CA LYS A 41 11.69 35.00 -35.96
C LYS A 41 11.72 35.42 -37.42
N GLY A 42 10.90 36.40 -37.77
CA GLY A 42 10.84 36.92 -39.13
C GLY A 42 9.90 38.10 -39.33
N THR A 43 9.79 38.53 -40.56
CA THR A 43 8.89 39.61 -41.02
C THR A 43 7.75 39.00 -41.82
N GLY A 44 6.52 39.51 -41.65
CA GLY A 44 5.32 38.99 -42.29
C GLY A 44 4.06 39.31 -41.46
N ASP A 45 2.94 38.67 -41.80
CA ASP A 45 1.64 38.95 -41.16
C ASP A 45 1.25 37.90 -40.11
N ALA A 46 1.66 36.64 -40.27
CA ALA A 46 1.37 35.58 -39.31
C ALA A 46 2.46 34.50 -39.26
N LEU A 47 2.78 34.03 -38.05
CA LEU A 47 3.70 32.92 -37.80
C LEU A 47 2.90 31.74 -37.25
N ARG A 48 3.08 30.55 -37.83
CA ARG A 48 2.49 29.29 -37.35
C ARG A 48 3.52 28.17 -37.31
N TRP A 49 3.28 27.21 -36.42
CA TRP A 49 4.06 25.99 -36.30
C TRP A 49 3.27 24.80 -36.86
N THR A 50 3.99 23.87 -37.49
CA THR A 50 3.49 22.53 -37.77
C THR A 50 4.50 21.51 -37.28
N VAL A 51 4.00 20.41 -36.72
CA VAL A 51 4.77 19.27 -36.25
C VAL A 51 4.33 18.05 -37.05
N GLU A 52 5.28 17.34 -37.68
CA GLU A 52 5.01 16.26 -38.64
C GLU A 52 4.08 16.71 -39.80
N GLY A 53 4.21 17.98 -40.22
CA GLY A 53 3.36 18.56 -41.27
C GLY A 53 1.92 18.85 -40.84
N LEU A 54 1.56 18.62 -39.58
CA LEU A 54 0.24 18.86 -39.02
C LEU A 54 0.23 20.08 -38.09
N PRO A 55 -0.90 20.80 -37.96
CA PRO A 55 -1.05 21.89 -36.99
C PRO A 55 -0.76 21.44 -35.55
N THR A 56 -0.28 22.34 -34.69
CA THR A 56 0.06 22.03 -33.29
C THR A 56 -1.13 21.61 -32.44
N ASP A 57 -2.34 22.03 -32.79
CA ASP A 57 -3.60 21.71 -32.11
C ASP A 57 -4.26 20.42 -32.63
N HIS A 58 -3.70 19.81 -33.69
CA HIS A 58 -4.18 18.56 -34.25
C HIS A 58 -4.09 17.42 -33.20
N SER A 59 -5.07 16.51 -33.19
CA SER A 59 -5.18 15.43 -32.18
C SER A 59 -3.90 14.58 -32.06
N LEU A 60 -3.27 14.25 -33.19
CA LEU A 60 -1.99 13.52 -33.23
C LEU A 60 -0.81 14.27 -32.57
N ASN A 61 -0.91 15.60 -32.47
CA ASN A 61 0.10 16.45 -31.84
C ASN A 61 -0.25 16.80 -30.38
N GLN A 62 -1.48 16.55 -29.93
CA GLN A 62 -1.87 16.74 -28.51
C GLN A 62 -1.13 15.79 -27.57
N GLY A 63 -0.78 14.57 -28.03
CA GLY A 63 0.01 13.60 -27.27
C GLY A 63 1.52 13.92 -27.18
N ARG A 64 1.98 15.03 -27.77
CA ARG A 64 3.40 15.42 -27.84
C ARG A 64 3.80 16.49 -26.82
N ASP A 65 2.86 16.95 -26.01
CA ASP A 65 3.03 18.00 -24.99
C ASP A 65 3.75 19.25 -25.53
N LEU A 66 3.10 19.88 -26.51
CA LEU A 66 3.60 21.06 -27.20
C LEU A 66 3.13 22.34 -26.52
N THR A 67 3.97 23.36 -26.47
CA THR A 67 3.57 24.70 -26.00
C THR A 67 4.11 25.77 -26.92
N VAL A 68 3.23 26.61 -27.45
CA VAL A 68 3.60 27.72 -28.33
C VAL A 68 3.50 29.02 -27.55
N THR A 69 4.62 29.75 -27.49
CA THR A 69 4.70 31.07 -26.85
C THR A 69 5.03 32.13 -27.90
N ASN A 70 4.10 33.04 -28.16
CA ASN A 70 4.33 34.17 -29.05
C ASN A 70 4.99 35.31 -28.27
N THR A 71 6.12 35.79 -28.76
CA THR A 71 7.01 36.77 -28.11
C THR A 71 7.23 38.03 -28.95
N SER A 72 6.37 38.26 -29.96
CA SER A 72 6.45 39.42 -30.84
C SER A 72 6.45 40.73 -30.05
N ALA A 73 7.55 41.48 -30.12
CA ALA A 73 7.71 42.77 -29.45
C ALA A 73 7.14 43.96 -30.26
N SER A 74 6.88 43.74 -31.55
CA SER A 74 6.36 44.75 -32.48
C SER A 74 5.56 44.07 -33.59
N PRO A 75 4.51 44.69 -34.14
CA PRO A 75 3.75 44.15 -35.27
C PRO A 75 4.59 43.97 -36.54
N ALA A 76 5.76 44.61 -36.65
CA ALA A 76 6.68 44.45 -37.78
C ALA A 76 7.60 43.22 -37.67
N VAL A 77 7.76 42.64 -36.47
CA VAL A 77 8.66 41.51 -36.22
C VAL A 77 7.94 40.41 -35.45
N LEU A 78 7.68 39.31 -36.14
CA LEU A 78 7.08 38.12 -35.56
C LEU A 78 8.14 37.31 -34.84
N SER A 79 7.84 36.88 -33.62
CA SER A 79 8.70 36.01 -32.82
C SER A 79 7.85 34.99 -32.08
N SER A 80 8.22 33.71 -32.19
CA SER A 80 7.51 32.61 -31.53
C SER A 80 8.49 31.54 -31.09
N VAL A 81 8.18 30.89 -29.97
CA VAL A 81 8.95 29.76 -29.42
C VAL A 81 8.00 28.57 -29.28
N LEU A 82 8.38 27.44 -29.89
CA LEU A 82 7.73 26.15 -29.68
C LEU A 82 8.55 25.34 -28.68
N SER A 83 7.95 25.03 -27.53
CA SER A 83 8.51 24.12 -26.54
C SER A 83 7.94 22.71 -26.74
N VAL A 84 8.82 21.71 -26.82
CA VAL A 84 8.49 20.29 -27.01
C VAL A 84 9.09 19.48 -25.86
N SER A 85 8.31 18.62 -25.21
CA SER A 85 8.81 17.75 -24.15
C SER A 85 9.71 16.63 -24.70
N VAL A 86 10.79 16.32 -23.97
CA VAL A 86 11.73 15.25 -24.31
C VAL A 86 11.09 13.90 -23.95
N LEU A 87 10.36 13.34 -24.92
CA LEU A 87 9.64 12.08 -24.78
C LEU A 87 10.01 11.14 -25.93
N PRO A 88 10.07 9.82 -25.71
CA PRO A 88 10.31 8.83 -26.76
C PRO A 88 9.57 9.02 -28.08
N ASN A 89 8.28 9.36 -28.00
CA ASN A 89 7.42 9.54 -29.17
C ASN A 89 7.79 10.77 -30.00
N ASN A 90 8.56 11.71 -29.43
CA ASN A 90 9.02 12.94 -30.07
C ASN A 90 10.39 12.81 -30.76
N ASP A 91 11.01 11.63 -30.75
CA ASP A 91 12.25 11.40 -31.49
C ASP A 91 12.02 11.46 -33.02
N GLY A 92 12.97 12.08 -33.72
CA GLY A 92 12.93 12.25 -35.17
C GLY A 92 11.87 13.24 -35.68
N VAL A 93 11.14 13.90 -34.79
CA VAL A 93 10.00 14.73 -35.18
C VAL A 93 10.44 15.97 -35.95
N SER A 94 9.78 16.19 -37.09
CA SER A 94 9.94 17.36 -37.96
C SER A 94 9.11 18.54 -37.46
N ILE A 95 9.80 19.65 -37.18
CA ILE A 95 9.23 20.89 -36.67
C ILE A 95 9.44 21.97 -37.71
N THR A 96 8.33 22.51 -38.25
CA THR A 96 8.37 23.51 -39.31
C THR A 96 7.73 24.81 -38.84
N CYS A 97 8.46 25.91 -38.99
CA CYS A 97 7.94 27.27 -38.85
C CYS A 97 7.45 27.78 -40.21
N HIS A 98 6.26 28.36 -40.24
CA HIS A 98 5.65 28.99 -41.42
C HIS A 98 5.41 30.47 -41.14
N ILE A 99 5.88 31.34 -42.03
CA ILE A 99 5.52 32.76 -42.03
C ILE A 99 4.70 33.07 -43.28
N TYR A 100 3.50 33.58 -43.07
CA TYR A 100 2.55 33.97 -44.10
C TYR A 100 2.61 35.47 -44.33
N SER A 101 2.50 35.85 -45.61
CA SER A 101 2.25 37.24 -46.02
C SER A 101 0.85 37.34 -46.62
N ILE A 102 0.13 38.41 -46.31
CA ILE A 102 -1.19 38.72 -46.87
C ILE A 102 -1.12 38.92 -48.39
N SER A 103 0.06 39.32 -48.90
CA SER A 103 0.30 39.47 -50.33
C SER A 103 0.48 38.12 -51.05
N ASN A 104 0.84 37.06 -50.34
CA ASN A 104 1.01 35.71 -50.89
C ASN A 104 0.65 34.62 -49.85
N PRO A 105 -0.64 34.43 -49.53
CA PRO A 105 -1.06 33.56 -48.43
C PRO A 105 -0.96 32.06 -48.73
N PHE A 106 -0.76 31.66 -49.99
CA PHE A 106 -0.72 30.25 -50.42
C PHE A 106 0.69 29.66 -50.51
N ASP A 107 1.71 30.49 -50.31
CA ASP A 107 3.12 30.09 -50.42
C ASP A 107 3.90 30.74 -49.26
N PRO A 108 3.77 30.17 -48.05
CA PRO A 108 4.47 30.66 -46.88
C PRO A 108 5.97 30.43 -47.00
N THR A 109 6.75 31.32 -46.39
CA THR A 109 8.17 31.04 -46.17
C THR A 109 8.29 30.03 -45.04
N THR A 110 8.98 28.92 -45.29
CA THR A 110 9.09 27.81 -44.34
C THR A 110 10.53 27.53 -43.95
N SER A 111 10.73 27.09 -42.71
CA SER A 111 11.99 26.54 -42.24
C SER A 111 11.73 25.36 -41.33
N THR A 112 12.42 24.26 -41.58
CA THR A 112 12.23 22.98 -40.89
C THR A 112 13.45 22.64 -40.06
N SER A 113 13.21 22.06 -38.89
CA SER A 113 14.19 21.55 -37.94
C SER A 113 13.74 20.17 -37.45
N THR A 114 14.65 19.42 -36.86
CA THR A 114 14.36 18.09 -36.31
C THR A 114 14.76 18.03 -34.85
N LEU A 115 13.92 17.40 -34.03
CA LEU A 115 14.28 16.98 -32.67
C LEU A 115 14.85 15.56 -32.74
N THR A 116 16.07 15.37 -32.24
CA THR A 116 16.68 14.04 -32.08
C THR A 116 16.86 13.77 -30.60
N ILE A 117 16.32 12.67 -30.11
CA ILE A 117 16.44 12.24 -28.73
C ILE A 117 17.41 11.08 -28.68
N ARG A 118 18.42 11.17 -27.82
CA ARG A 118 19.40 10.11 -27.62
C ARG A 118 19.34 9.54 -26.21
N GLY A 119 19.40 8.22 -26.06
CA GLY A 119 19.53 7.61 -24.75
C GLY A 119 18.78 6.30 -24.59
N ILE A 120 18.54 5.96 -23.32
CA ILE A 120 17.82 4.77 -22.91
C ILE A 120 16.73 5.13 -21.92
N SER A 121 15.58 4.48 -22.04
CA SER A 121 14.50 4.63 -21.06
C SER A 121 14.88 3.97 -19.73
N SER A 122 14.10 4.26 -18.69
CA SER A 122 14.07 3.43 -17.49
C SER A 122 13.60 2.01 -17.81
N VAL A 123 13.89 1.07 -16.92
CA VAL A 123 13.30 -0.28 -16.98
C VAL A 123 11.82 -0.22 -16.62
N GLU A 124 11.05 -1.17 -17.16
CA GLU A 124 9.60 -1.28 -16.91
C GLU A 124 9.28 -2.63 -16.27
N ASP A 125 8.04 -2.80 -15.81
CA ASP A 125 7.52 -4.06 -15.26
C ASP A 125 8.40 -4.67 -14.14
N LEU A 126 8.93 -3.82 -13.26
CA LEU A 126 9.74 -4.28 -12.14
C LEU A 126 8.87 -5.13 -11.19
N GLN A 127 9.26 -6.38 -11.00
CA GLN A 127 8.55 -7.36 -10.19
C GLN A 127 9.48 -7.98 -9.14
N TRP A 128 8.91 -8.29 -7.98
CA TRP A 128 9.59 -8.93 -6.88
C TRP A 128 8.85 -10.20 -6.47
N SER A 129 9.55 -11.33 -6.46
CA SER A 129 9.08 -12.60 -5.89
C SER A 129 9.69 -12.79 -4.51
N ASN A 130 8.86 -12.79 -3.45
CA ASN A 130 9.31 -13.08 -2.08
C ASN A 130 9.82 -14.51 -1.93
N ASP A 131 9.16 -15.47 -2.60
CA ASP A 131 9.44 -16.90 -2.43
C ASP A 131 10.78 -17.30 -3.07
N ASP A 132 11.07 -16.76 -4.25
CA ASP A 132 12.31 -17.04 -4.98
C ASP A 132 13.40 -16.00 -4.70
N GLN A 133 13.09 -14.97 -3.92
CA GLN A 133 13.91 -13.77 -3.71
C GLN A 133 14.42 -13.17 -5.04
N LEU A 134 13.56 -13.23 -6.05
CA LEU A 134 13.89 -12.91 -7.44
C LEU A 134 13.32 -11.54 -7.79
N LEU A 135 14.21 -10.63 -8.20
CA LEU A 135 13.84 -9.37 -8.82
C LEU A 135 13.93 -9.51 -10.34
N SER A 136 12.91 -9.08 -11.08
CA SER A 136 12.89 -9.12 -12.54
C SER A 136 12.29 -7.84 -13.13
N TRP A 137 12.64 -7.53 -14.39
CA TRP A 137 12.15 -6.35 -15.11
C TRP A 137 12.14 -6.57 -16.63
N SER A 138 11.46 -5.68 -17.35
CA SER A 138 11.52 -5.56 -18.80
C SER A 138 12.73 -4.70 -19.23
N PRO A 139 13.45 -5.08 -20.30
CA PRO A 139 14.59 -4.32 -20.79
C PRO A 139 14.17 -2.92 -21.27
N PRO A 140 15.05 -1.91 -21.17
CA PRO A 140 14.74 -0.54 -21.57
C PRO A 140 14.64 -0.41 -23.10
N SER A 141 13.95 0.63 -23.54
CA SER A 141 13.92 1.05 -24.95
C SER A 141 15.13 1.92 -25.27
N PHE A 142 15.69 1.72 -26.46
CA PHE A 142 16.87 2.45 -26.95
C PHE A 142 16.46 3.49 -27.99
N TYR A 143 16.92 4.72 -27.80
CA TYR A 143 16.70 5.82 -28.72
C TYR A 143 18.05 6.31 -29.18
N SER A 144 18.74 5.58 -30.07
CA SER A 144 19.93 6.11 -30.74
C SER A 144 20.38 5.25 -31.92
N ASN A 145 20.90 5.91 -32.95
CA ASN A 145 21.54 5.28 -34.10
C ASN A 145 23.06 5.07 -33.92
N ASP A 146 23.64 5.56 -32.80
CA ASP A 146 25.08 5.45 -32.51
C ASP A 146 25.42 4.27 -31.58
N ILE A 147 24.44 3.46 -31.19
CA ILE A 147 24.66 2.20 -30.47
C ILE A 147 24.85 1.09 -31.51
N PRO A 148 26.02 0.42 -31.56
CA PRO A 148 26.26 -0.64 -32.53
C PRO A 148 25.30 -1.82 -32.30
N PRO A 149 24.57 -2.29 -33.32
CA PRO A 149 23.60 -3.39 -33.18
C PRO A 149 24.22 -4.74 -32.79
N GLN A 150 25.56 -4.88 -32.76
CA GLN A 150 26.25 -6.15 -32.47
C GLN A 150 27.41 -6.02 -31.46
N GLY A 151 27.35 -5.11 -30.49
CA GLY A 151 28.48 -4.99 -29.54
C GLY A 151 28.23 -4.36 -28.18
N ALA A 152 27.03 -3.83 -27.93
CA ALA A 152 26.72 -3.20 -26.65
C ALA A 152 25.69 -4.04 -25.88
N SER A 153 26.13 -4.65 -24.78
CA SER A 153 25.23 -5.31 -23.82
C SER A 153 24.80 -4.29 -22.77
N THR A 154 23.50 -4.24 -22.48
CA THR A 154 22.99 -3.44 -21.36
C THR A 154 23.49 -4.04 -20.05
N THR A 155 23.99 -3.19 -19.17
CA THR A 155 24.33 -3.55 -17.79
C THR A 155 23.35 -2.86 -16.85
N TYR A 156 22.89 -3.58 -15.85
CA TYR A 156 21.91 -3.14 -14.87
C TYR A 156 22.59 -3.06 -13.51
N ASN A 157 22.55 -1.89 -12.89
CA ASN A 157 22.95 -1.69 -11.50
C ASN A 157 21.71 -1.70 -10.62
N ILE A 158 21.67 -2.64 -9.67
CA ILE A 158 20.53 -2.83 -8.78
C ILE A 158 20.86 -2.18 -7.43
N LEU A 159 20.04 -1.19 -7.07
CA LEU A 159 20.12 -0.50 -5.80
C LEU A 159 18.95 -0.93 -4.91
N VAL A 160 19.27 -1.37 -3.70
CA VAL A 160 18.29 -1.69 -2.65
C VAL A 160 18.48 -0.70 -1.51
N ASN A 161 17.42 -0.01 -1.11
CA ASN A 161 17.44 1.05 -0.10
C ASN A 161 18.52 2.12 -0.37
N GLY A 162 18.79 2.40 -1.65
CA GLY A 162 19.80 3.37 -2.10
C GLY A 162 21.23 2.85 -2.18
N ILE A 163 21.50 1.59 -1.81
CA ILE A 163 22.82 0.97 -1.85
C ILE A 163 22.92 0.06 -3.07
N SER A 164 23.97 0.21 -3.89
CA SER A 164 24.27 -0.71 -4.99
C SER A 164 24.65 -2.08 -4.43
N VAL A 165 23.86 -3.09 -4.76
CA VAL A 165 24.03 -4.46 -4.26
C VAL A 165 24.77 -5.33 -5.27
N THR A 166 24.43 -5.18 -6.56
CA THR A 166 24.98 -6.01 -7.63
C THR A 166 24.81 -5.37 -9.00
N ASN A 167 25.59 -5.85 -9.97
CA ASN A 167 25.45 -5.51 -11.37
C ASN A 167 25.25 -6.79 -12.19
N THR A 168 24.34 -6.76 -13.16
CA THR A 168 24.07 -7.90 -14.05
C THR A 168 23.85 -7.43 -15.48
N THR A 169 23.98 -8.35 -16.45
CA THR A 169 23.53 -8.14 -17.84
C THR A 169 22.18 -8.77 -18.12
N ASP A 170 21.67 -9.60 -17.19
CA ASP A 170 20.38 -10.25 -17.29
C ASP A 170 19.26 -9.32 -16.81
N THR A 171 18.02 -9.63 -17.18
CA THR A 171 16.83 -8.87 -16.76
C THR A 171 16.21 -9.38 -15.46
N SER A 172 16.99 -10.16 -14.70
CA SER A 172 16.61 -10.65 -13.38
C SER A 172 17.83 -10.91 -12.51
N VAL A 173 17.62 -10.89 -11.19
CA VAL A 173 18.66 -11.19 -10.21
C VAL A 173 18.06 -11.76 -8.93
N TRP A 174 18.72 -12.78 -8.38
CA TRP A 174 18.44 -13.27 -7.03
C TRP A 174 19.13 -12.38 -6.01
N LEU A 175 18.35 -11.86 -5.06
CA LEU A 175 18.86 -11.01 -3.97
C LEU A 175 18.84 -11.81 -2.68
N ASN A 176 19.99 -11.93 -2.00
CA ASN A 176 20.04 -12.61 -0.71
C ASN A 176 19.46 -11.68 0.38
N THR A 177 18.21 -11.91 0.75
CA THR A 177 17.45 -11.04 1.68
C THR A 177 18.03 -11.03 3.09
N THR A 178 18.63 -12.13 3.54
CA THR A 178 19.28 -12.25 4.86
C THR A 178 20.51 -11.35 4.95
N SER A 179 21.34 -11.34 3.89
CA SER A 179 22.54 -10.50 3.85
C SER A 179 22.23 -9.00 3.74
N LEU A 180 21.06 -8.67 3.20
CA LEU A 180 20.60 -7.31 2.95
C LEU A 180 19.70 -6.78 4.07
N ASP A 181 19.34 -7.62 5.05
CA ASP A 181 18.40 -7.30 6.13
C ASP A 181 17.05 -6.75 5.61
N ILE A 182 16.61 -7.28 4.45
CA ILE A 182 15.34 -6.90 3.80
C ILE A 182 14.30 -8.03 3.88
N SER A 183 14.59 -9.08 4.66
CA SER A 183 13.64 -10.18 4.85
C SER A 183 12.39 -9.65 5.51
N CYS A 184 11.28 -9.75 4.80
CA CYS A 184 9.94 -9.47 5.27
C CYS A 184 9.70 -8.04 5.77
N GLN A 185 10.40 -7.08 5.14
CA GLN A 185 10.28 -5.64 5.35
C GLN A 185 9.93 -4.92 4.05
N GLU A 186 9.43 -3.69 4.14
CA GLU A 186 9.30 -2.85 2.95
C GLU A 186 10.69 -2.58 2.35
N LEU A 187 10.84 -2.87 1.05
CA LEU A 187 12.11 -2.72 0.34
C LEU A 187 11.94 -1.72 -0.81
N ASN A 188 12.89 -0.78 -0.92
CA ASN A 188 12.94 0.18 -2.01
C ASN A 188 13.99 -0.26 -3.02
N VAL A 189 13.57 -0.55 -4.24
CA VAL A 189 14.46 -0.98 -5.32
C VAL A 189 14.50 0.07 -6.42
N ASN A 190 15.70 0.28 -6.94
CA ASN A 190 15.93 1.10 -8.13
C ASN A 190 16.90 0.35 -9.05
N VAL A 191 16.54 0.21 -10.32
CA VAL A 191 17.39 -0.44 -11.33
C VAL A 191 17.81 0.60 -12.34
N ILE A 192 19.12 0.85 -12.41
CA ILE A 192 19.72 1.79 -13.37
C ILE A 192 20.34 0.97 -14.50
N ALA A 193 19.78 1.11 -15.70
CA ALA A 193 20.33 0.52 -16.91
C ALA A 193 21.42 1.43 -17.49
N SER A 194 22.44 0.83 -18.09
CA SER A 194 23.48 1.55 -18.83
C SER A 194 23.96 0.76 -20.04
N ILE A 195 24.21 1.47 -21.14
CA ILE A 195 24.71 0.91 -22.39
C ILE A 195 25.58 1.96 -23.09
N ALA A 196 26.80 1.57 -23.49
CA ALA A 196 27.79 2.51 -24.06
C ALA A 196 27.93 3.78 -23.19
N GLN A 197 27.62 4.97 -23.72
CA GLN A 197 27.64 6.24 -22.97
C GLN A 197 26.31 6.61 -22.30
N TYR A 198 25.22 5.84 -22.50
CA TYR A 198 23.89 6.21 -22.02
C TYR A 198 23.55 5.52 -20.71
N VAL A 199 22.92 6.28 -19.81
CA VAL A 199 22.47 5.82 -18.48
C VAL A 199 21.01 6.22 -18.30
N SER A 200 20.16 5.29 -17.87
CA SER A 200 18.75 5.53 -17.65
C SER A 200 18.51 6.37 -16.40
N VAL A 201 17.36 7.04 -16.34
CA VAL A 201 16.87 7.62 -15.09
C VAL A 201 16.43 6.47 -14.19
N GLY A 202 16.88 6.46 -12.94
CA GLY A 202 16.45 5.47 -11.95
C GLY A 202 15.07 5.80 -11.39
N THR A 203 14.19 4.81 -11.31
CA THR A 203 12.87 4.91 -10.68
C THR A 203 12.87 4.05 -9.43
N VAL A 204 12.55 4.65 -8.28
CA VAL A 204 12.43 3.91 -7.02
C VAL A 204 11.05 3.28 -6.93
N HIS A 205 11.02 1.97 -6.74
CA HIS A 205 9.82 1.19 -6.51
C HIS A 205 9.85 0.58 -5.11
N SER A 206 8.78 0.76 -4.36
CA SER A 206 8.60 0.19 -3.03
C SER A 206 7.81 -1.11 -3.14
N PHE A 207 8.37 -2.19 -2.61
CA PHE A 207 7.69 -3.48 -2.50
C PHE A 207 7.39 -3.77 -1.04
N ASN A 208 6.12 -4.06 -0.74
CA ASN A 208 5.73 -4.50 0.59
C ASN A 208 5.98 -6.00 0.71
N SER A 209 7.03 -6.37 1.45
CA SER A 209 7.33 -7.76 1.81
C SER A 209 6.85 -8.10 3.23
N THR A 210 5.97 -7.34 3.86
CA THR A 210 5.58 -7.64 5.26
C THR A 210 4.85 -8.98 5.33
N ALA A 211 5.31 -9.89 6.21
CA ALA A 211 4.66 -11.17 6.43
C ALA A 211 3.49 -11.05 7.40
N ASN A 212 2.39 -11.73 7.08
CA ASN A 212 1.25 -11.89 7.98
C ASN A 212 1.22 -13.33 8.49
N TYR A 213 0.89 -13.48 9.77
CA TYR A 213 0.87 -14.77 10.43
C TYR A 213 -0.55 -15.12 10.86
N THR A 214 -0.90 -16.39 10.72
CA THR A 214 -2.15 -16.94 11.24
C THR A 214 -1.81 -18.12 12.13
N VAL A 215 -2.33 -18.09 13.36
CA VAL A 215 -2.14 -19.17 14.32
C VAL A 215 -3.47 -19.89 14.47
N SER A 216 -3.52 -21.16 14.10
CA SER A 216 -4.69 -22.02 14.24
C SER A 216 -4.49 -23.07 15.33
N TYR A 217 -5.58 -23.35 16.03
CA TYR A 217 -5.65 -24.43 17.01
C TYR A 217 -5.70 -25.79 16.31
N GLU A 218 -4.83 -26.71 16.73
CA GLU A 218 -4.85 -28.11 16.26
C GLU A 218 -5.39 -29.05 17.33
N SER A 219 -4.74 -29.09 18.49
CA SER A 219 -5.14 -29.99 19.57
C SER A 219 -4.69 -29.50 20.94
N PHE A 220 -5.39 -29.99 21.96
CA PHE A 220 -5.09 -29.73 23.35
C PHE A 220 -5.23 -31.03 24.14
N SER A 221 -4.23 -31.31 24.98
CA SER A 221 -4.25 -32.44 25.90
C SER A 221 -3.82 -31.99 27.29
N MET A 222 -4.37 -32.62 28.32
CA MET A 222 -4.05 -32.31 29.71
C MET A 222 -3.91 -33.60 30.51
N ASN A 223 -2.88 -33.65 31.35
CA ASN A 223 -2.59 -34.77 32.24
C ASN A 223 -2.38 -34.25 33.66
N TYR A 224 -2.82 -35.03 34.66
CA TYR A 224 -2.59 -34.71 36.06
C TYR A 224 -1.28 -35.35 36.54
N ASP A 225 -0.39 -34.54 37.10
CA ASP A 225 0.81 -35.00 37.79
C ASP A 225 0.53 -35.12 39.29
N GLN A 226 0.40 -36.37 39.74
CA GLN A 226 0.11 -36.69 41.12
C GLN A 226 1.25 -36.32 42.08
N SER A 227 2.50 -36.25 41.60
CA SER A 227 3.66 -35.97 42.45
C SER A 227 3.67 -34.50 42.90
N ASN A 228 3.31 -33.61 41.97
CA ASN A 228 3.29 -32.17 42.19
C ASN A 228 1.89 -31.62 42.49
N ALA A 229 0.86 -32.46 42.40
CA ALA A 229 -0.56 -32.09 42.53
C ALA A 229 -0.98 -30.96 41.57
N THR A 230 -0.46 -31.00 40.35
CA THR A 230 -0.67 -30.00 39.29
C THR A 230 -0.99 -30.66 37.96
N PHE A 231 -1.56 -29.90 37.02
CA PHE A 231 -1.78 -30.32 35.65
C PHE A 231 -0.62 -29.91 34.74
N SER A 232 -0.38 -30.74 33.73
CA SER A 232 0.46 -30.48 32.56
C SER A 232 -0.46 -30.42 31.34
N ALA A 233 -0.41 -29.35 30.57
CA ALA A 233 -1.15 -29.22 29.31
C ALA A 233 -0.19 -29.12 28.13
N ASN A 234 -0.58 -29.68 26.99
CA ASN A 234 0.14 -29.52 25.73
C ASN A 234 -0.82 -28.96 24.68
N LEU A 235 -0.51 -27.76 24.21
CA LEU A 235 -1.23 -27.08 23.14
C LEU A 235 -0.42 -27.21 21.84
N THR A 236 -1.02 -27.83 20.83
CA THR A 236 -0.46 -27.86 19.48
C THR A 236 -1.17 -26.81 18.64
N SER A 237 -0.38 -26.00 17.94
CA SER A 237 -0.87 -24.97 17.02
C SER A 237 -0.14 -25.05 15.70
N LEU A 238 -0.87 -24.78 14.62
CA LEU A 238 -0.32 -24.63 13.28
C LEU A 238 -0.14 -23.13 13.02
N ILE A 239 1.04 -22.75 12.58
CA ILE A 239 1.41 -21.37 12.32
C ILE A 239 1.68 -21.25 10.84
N ASN A 240 0.82 -20.49 10.16
CA ASN A 240 0.91 -20.26 8.73
C ASN A 240 1.31 -18.80 8.48
N SER A 241 2.31 -18.60 7.64
CA SER A 241 2.76 -17.31 7.16
C SER A 241 2.45 -17.15 5.67
N THR A 242 2.16 -15.93 5.25
CA THR A 242 1.98 -15.61 3.83
C THR A 242 3.25 -15.82 3.00
N GLN A 243 4.42 -15.83 3.65
CA GLN A 243 5.74 -15.98 3.03
C GLN A 243 6.78 -16.52 4.02
N SER A 244 7.87 -17.12 3.51
CA SER A 244 8.92 -17.68 4.36
C SER A 244 9.76 -16.57 5.00
N CYS A 245 9.82 -16.53 6.33
CA CYS A 245 10.51 -15.50 7.10
C CYS A 245 11.08 -16.05 8.40
N ASP A 246 12.27 -15.60 8.77
CA ASP A 246 12.82 -15.84 10.10
C ASP A 246 11.94 -15.15 11.16
N SER A 247 11.26 -15.96 11.96
CA SER A 247 10.32 -15.52 12.99
C SER A 247 10.61 -16.23 14.31
N THR A 248 10.18 -15.60 15.40
CA THR A 248 10.27 -16.16 16.75
C THR A 248 8.86 -16.34 17.30
N ILE A 249 8.50 -17.57 17.61
CA ILE A 249 7.23 -17.94 18.21
C ILE A 249 7.44 -18.07 19.72
N MET A 250 6.57 -17.42 20.49
CA MET A 250 6.61 -17.43 21.94
C MET A 250 5.26 -17.89 22.51
N GLY A 251 5.29 -18.98 23.28
CA GLY A 251 4.16 -19.41 24.10
C GLY A 251 4.32 -18.91 25.53
N ARG A 252 3.28 -18.32 26.10
CA ARG A 252 3.16 -17.98 27.53
C ARG A 252 1.77 -18.36 28.05
N VAL A 253 1.59 -18.44 29.36
CA VAL A 253 0.29 -18.73 29.98
C VAL A 253 -0.01 -17.75 31.10
N ASP A 254 -1.22 -17.21 31.10
CA ASP A 254 -1.75 -16.29 32.10
C ASP A 254 -2.91 -16.95 32.88
N PRO A 255 -3.05 -16.76 34.21
CA PRO A 255 -2.08 -16.15 35.10
C PRO A 255 -0.82 -17.02 35.27
N ASP A 256 0.34 -16.38 35.34
CA ASP A 256 1.65 -17.00 35.50
C ASP A 256 2.08 -17.16 36.98
N GLU A 257 1.29 -16.60 37.91
CA GLU A 257 1.55 -16.65 39.34
C GLU A 257 1.79 -18.10 39.80
N GLU A 258 2.99 -18.34 40.32
CA GLU A 258 3.43 -19.63 40.88
C GLU A 258 3.67 -20.75 39.83
N ILE A 259 3.77 -20.41 38.55
CA ILE A 259 4.20 -21.35 37.48
C ILE A 259 5.67 -21.08 37.11
N GLU A 260 6.57 -21.99 37.45
CA GLU A 260 7.97 -21.91 37.03
C GLU A 260 8.13 -22.25 35.53
N GLU A 261 8.96 -21.48 34.80
CA GLU A 261 9.34 -21.72 33.40
C GLU A 261 8.17 -21.87 32.41
N ASN A 262 7.22 -20.92 32.46
CA ASN A 262 6.02 -20.97 31.64
C ASN A 262 6.21 -20.46 30.20
N THR A 263 7.38 -19.90 29.85
CA THR A 263 7.60 -19.27 28.54
C THR A 263 8.44 -20.18 27.66
N GLN A 264 7.95 -20.51 26.46
CA GLN A 264 8.68 -21.30 25.47
C GLN A 264 8.92 -20.46 24.22
N VAL A 265 10.15 -20.49 23.70
CA VAL A 265 10.56 -19.74 22.51
C VAL A 265 11.06 -20.71 21.44
N PHE A 266 10.61 -20.52 20.21
CA PHE A 266 10.98 -21.33 19.04
C PHE A 266 11.27 -20.41 17.85
N ASN A 267 12.32 -20.69 17.09
CA ASN A 267 12.63 -19.95 15.86
C ASN A 267 12.12 -20.75 14.67
N ALA A 268 11.35 -20.09 13.81
CA ALA A 268 10.72 -20.63 12.61
C ALA A 268 11.22 -19.87 11.38
N ASN A 269 11.35 -20.55 10.24
CA ASN A 269 11.72 -19.91 8.97
C ASN A 269 10.87 -20.37 7.78
N GLU A 270 9.97 -21.33 8.00
CA GLU A 270 9.10 -21.88 6.97
C GLU A 270 7.74 -21.16 6.92
N LYS A 271 6.97 -21.40 5.84
CA LYS A 271 5.60 -20.87 5.71
C LYS A 271 4.61 -21.55 6.63
N GLU A 272 4.85 -22.82 6.98
CA GLU A 272 3.96 -23.61 7.81
C GLU A 272 4.79 -24.29 8.89
N GLU A 273 4.44 -24.06 10.15
CA GLU A 273 5.19 -24.55 11.30
C GLU A 273 4.26 -25.12 12.35
N ILE A 274 4.63 -26.28 12.91
CA ILE A 274 3.88 -26.91 14.01
C ILE A 274 4.56 -26.53 15.32
N PHE A 275 3.88 -25.70 16.10
CA PHE A 275 4.35 -25.29 17.43
C PHE A 275 3.65 -26.09 18.52
N GLN A 276 4.45 -26.78 19.34
CA GLN A 276 3.97 -27.50 20.51
C GLN A 276 4.39 -26.77 21.78
N TYR A 277 3.40 -26.25 22.50
CA TYR A 277 3.58 -25.50 23.73
C TYR A 277 3.18 -26.34 24.93
N LYS A 278 4.20 -26.72 25.73
CA LYS A 278 4.00 -27.51 26.95
C LYS A 278 3.95 -26.60 28.18
N MET A 279 2.82 -26.62 28.87
CA MET A 279 2.56 -25.90 30.11
C MET A 279 2.60 -26.88 31.27
N ILE A 280 3.36 -26.58 32.32
CA ILE A 280 3.49 -27.40 33.53
C ILE A 280 3.12 -26.59 34.78
N GLY A 281 2.83 -27.24 35.90
CA GLY A 281 2.54 -26.54 37.16
C GLY A 281 1.15 -25.90 37.26
N LEU A 282 0.21 -26.25 36.38
CA LEU A 282 -1.13 -25.66 36.34
C LEU A 282 -1.96 -26.15 37.54
N LYS A 283 -2.34 -25.24 38.45
CA LYS A 283 -3.20 -25.59 39.59
C LYS A 283 -4.61 -26.04 39.14
N PRO A 284 -5.22 -27.01 39.84
CA PRO A 284 -6.59 -27.45 39.58
C PRO A 284 -7.60 -26.31 39.76
N CYS A 285 -8.77 -26.48 39.15
CA CYS A 285 -9.92 -25.58 39.31
C CYS A 285 -9.65 -24.11 38.97
N ARG A 286 -8.72 -23.85 38.05
CA ARG A 286 -8.42 -22.51 37.53
C ARG A 286 -8.62 -22.45 36.02
N THR A 287 -8.90 -21.24 35.55
CA THR A 287 -8.92 -20.90 34.13
C THR A 287 -7.62 -20.20 33.78
N TYR A 288 -7.04 -20.62 32.66
CA TYR A 288 -5.81 -20.09 32.11
C TYR A 288 -6.05 -19.64 30.67
N THR A 289 -5.18 -18.76 30.19
CA THR A 289 -5.09 -18.33 28.81
C THR A 289 -3.67 -18.60 28.32
N ALA A 290 -3.52 -19.58 27.44
CA ALA A 290 -2.30 -19.73 26.66
C ALA A 290 -2.28 -18.63 25.60
N VAL A 291 -1.14 -17.97 25.47
CA VAL A 291 -0.93 -16.88 24.53
C VAL A 291 0.24 -17.24 23.65
N ILE A 292 -0.02 -17.30 22.35
CA ILE A 292 0.98 -17.54 21.32
C ILE A 292 1.20 -16.22 20.60
N ASP A 293 2.40 -15.68 20.75
CA ASP A 293 2.85 -14.51 20.01
C ASP A 293 3.83 -14.96 18.91
N VAL A 294 3.68 -14.41 17.72
CA VAL A 294 4.67 -14.56 16.64
C VAL A 294 5.36 -13.21 16.43
N PHE A 295 6.68 -13.20 16.53
CA PHE A 295 7.50 -12.01 16.36
C PHE A 295 8.33 -12.10 15.10
N HIS A 296 8.49 -10.98 14.44
CA HIS A 296 9.48 -10.81 13.38
C HIS A 296 10.37 -9.62 13.76
N TYR A 297 11.65 -9.87 14.00
CA TYR A 297 12.70 -8.89 14.34
C TYR A 297 12.19 -7.66 15.13
N PHE A 298 11.88 -7.85 16.42
CA PHE A 298 11.38 -6.84 17.38
C PHE A 298 10.01 -6.18 17.08
N ILE A 299 9.40 -6.45 15.93
CA ILE A 299 8.02 -6.04 15.65
C ILE A 299 7.09 -7.10 16.25
N ARG A 300 6.23 -6.65 17.17
CA ARG A 300 5.19 -7.50 17.76
C ARG A 300 4.20 -7.88 16.66
N GLY A 301 4.25 -9.14 16.23
CA GLY A 301 3.31 -9.68 15.26
C GLY A 301 2.00 -10.11 15.93
N ASP A 302 1.32 -11.06 15.29
CA ASP A 302 0.00 -11.52 15.69
C ASP A 302 0.02 -12.25 17.04
N LYS A 303 -1.02 -11.97 17.83
CA LYS A 303 -1.24 -12.54 19.15
C LYS A 303 -2.52 -13.35 19.14
N THR A 304 -2.39 -14.63 19.45
CA THR A 304 -3.53 -15.54 19.57
C THR A 304 -3.66 -16.02 21.00
N ASN A 305 -4.87 -15.92 21.54
CA ASN A 305 -5.19 -16.32 22.90
C ASN A 305 -6.07 -17.57 22.87
N PHE A 306 -5.71 -18.58 23.64
CA PHE A 306 -6.46 -19.81 23.83
C PHE A 306 -6.80 -19.98 25.32
N THR A 307 -8.08 -19.82 25.66
CA THR A 307 -8.56 -19.95 27.04
C THR A 307 -8.99 -21.39 27.32
N PHE A 308 -8.53 -21.94 28.43
CA PHE A 308 -8.87 -23.29 28.87
C PHE A 308 -8.99 -23.34 30.40
N SER A 309 -9.72 -24.32 30.92
CA SER A 309 -9.87 -24.54 32.35
C SER A 309 -9.34 -25.91 32.72
N THR A 310 -8.58 -25.99 33.82
CA THR A 310 -8.24 -27.28 34.42
C THR A 310 -9.50 -27.94 34.97
N PRO A 311 -9.59 -29.29 34.98
CA PRO A 311 -10.71 -30.01 35.56
C PRO A 311 -11.11 -29.49 36.94
N SER A 312 -12.42 -29.32 37.13
CA SER A 312 -13.02 -29.00 38.42
C SER A 312 -13.30 -30.27 39.23
N SER A 313 -13.73 -30.07 40.47
CA SER A 313 -14.23 -31.06 41.40
C SER A 313 -15.64 -30.61 41.77
N ASP A 314 -16.60 -31.54 41.86
CA ASP A 314 -17.97 -31.18 42.20
C ASP A 314 -18.11 -30.74 43.67
N VAL A 315 -17.18 -31.19 44.52
CA VAL A 315 -17.01 -30.69 45.89
C VAL A 315 -16.22 -29.39 45.84
N TYR A 316 -16.87 -28.26 46.12
CA TYR A 316 -16.25 -26.94 46.03
C TYR A 316 -15.96 -26.29 47.38
N ASP A 317 -16.64 -26.73 48.45
CA ASP A 317 -16.33 -26.29 49.81
C ASP A 317 -16.61 -27.41 50.84
N ILE A 318 -16.09 -27.23 52.05
CA ILE A 318 -16.32 -28.12 53.18
C ILE A 318 -16.71 -27.30 54.40
N ILE A 319 -17.87 -27.53 54.99
CA ILE A 319 -18.24 -26.91 56.26
C ILE A 319 -17.74 -27.81 57.36
N VAL A 320 -16.98 -27.23 58.29
CA VAL A 320 -16.45 -27.96 59.44
C VAL A 320 -16.85 -27.23 60.71
N SER A 321 -17.57 -27.93 61.59
CA SER A 321 -17.94 -27.45 62.91
C SER A 321 -17.32 -28.33 63.98
N ASN A 322 -16.84 -27.70 65.05
CA ASN A 322 -16.27 -28.39 66.19
C ASN A 322 -17.36 -28.62 67.25
N GLU A 323 -17.61 -29.89 67.57
CA GLU A 323 -18.51 -30.32 68.62
C GLU A 323 -17.70 -31.02 69.72
N ASN A 324 -17.00 -30.22 70.54
CA ASN A 324 -16.16 -30.67 71.65
C ASN A 324 -15.04 -31.65 71.26
N GLU A 325 -15.32 -32.96 71.36
CA GLU A 325 -14.40 -34.08 71.09
C GLU A 325 -14.57 -34.66 69.68
N SER A 326 -15.58 -34.20 68.94
CA SER A 326 -15.90 -34.63 67.58
C SER A 326 -15.98 -33.44 66.64
N VAL A 327 -15.73 -33.71 65.36
CA VAL A 327 -15.84 -32.74 64.30
C VAL A 327 -17.01 -33.16 63.40
N SER A 328 -17.95 -32.24 63.18
CA SER A 328 -19.00 -32.44 62.19
C SER A 328 -18.54 -31.82 60.87
N VAL A 329 -18.60 -32.63 59.82
CA VAL A 329 -18.15 -32.27 58.48
C VAL A 329 -19.31 -32.42 57.51
N GLU A 330 -19.50 -31.40 56.69
CA GLU A 330 -20.47 -31.39 55.61
C GLU A 330 -19.76 -30.95 54.32
N CYS A 331 -19.84 -31.77 53.29
CA CYS A 331 -19.31 -31.44 51.98
C CYS A 331 -20.34 -30.61 51.20
N VAL A 332 -19.87 -29.51 50.61
CA VAL A 332 -20.71 -28.62 49.83
C VAL A 332 -20.46 -28.90 48.36
N TYR A 333 -21.52 -29.34 47.68
CA TYR A 333 -21.50 -29.76 46.29
C TYR A 333 -22.05 -28.68 45.37
N ALA A 334 -21.52 -28.59 44.15
CA ALA A 334 -22.03 -27.72 43.11
C ALA A 334 -23.52 -28.02 42.81
N LEU A 335 -24.28 -27.02 42.34
CA LEU A 335 -25.73 -27.11 42.09
C LEU A 335 -26.16 -28.26 41.16
N LEU A 336 -25.28 -28.72 40.29
CA LEU A 336 -25.51 -29.81 39.33
C LEU A 336 -24.50 -30.95 39.53
N SER A 337 -24.04 -31.15 40.76
CA SER A 337 -23.06 -32.18 41.10
C SER A 337 -23.53 -33.58 40.72
N THR A 338 -22.60 -34.35 40.19
CA THR A 338 -22.72 -35.78 39.89
C THR A 338 -21.93 -36.65 40.87
N ALA A 339 -21.32 -36.03 41.88
CA ALA A 339 -20.57 -36.70 42.94
C ALA A 339 -21.45 -37.73 43.67
N GLU A 340 -20.90 -38.91 43.90
CA GLU A 340 -21.53 -39.95 44.73
C GLU A 340 -21.27 -39.71 46.22
N GLY A 341 -20.27 -38.89 46.53
CA GLY A 341 -19.88 -38.51 47.88
C GLY A 341 -18.60 -37.68 47.87
N CYS A 342 -18.02 -37.49 49.05
CA CYS A 342 -16.73 -36.84 49.21
C CYS A 342 -15.80 -37.65 50.11
N HIS A 343 -14.52 -37.64 49.80
CA HIS A 343 -13.45 -38.21 50.61
C HIS A 343 -12.76 -37.09 51.38
N VAL A 344 -12.91 -37.07 52.70
CA VAL A 344 -12.34 -36.01 53.56
C VAL A 344 -11.08 -36.53 54.23
N VAL A 345 -10.04 -35.71 54.22
CA VAL A 345 -8.72 -36.00 54.77
C VAL A 345 -8.36 -34.95 55.82
N PHE A 346 -7.94 -35.42 56.99
CA PHE A 346 -7.46 -34.65 58.14
C PHE A 346 -5.97 -34.87 58.27
N ASN A 347 -5.18 -33.85 57.96
CA ASN A 347 -3.73 -33.88 58.13
C ASN A 347 -3.32 -33.10 59.38
N ASP A 348 -2.79 -33.80 60.38
CA ASP A 348 -2.22 -33.19 61.59
C ASP A 348 -0.95 -32.42 61.23
N VAL A 349 -1.01 -31.09 61.38
CA VAL A 349 0.06 -30.16 61.01
C VAL A 349 1.34 -30.41 61.81
N ALA A 350 1.22 -30.84 63.07
CA ALA A 350 2.36 -31.02 63.97
C ALA A 350 2.95 -32.43 63.86
N ASN A 351 2.08 -33.45 63.79
CA ASN A 351 2.51 -34.85 63.90
C ASN A 351 2.62 -35.58 62.54
N LYS A 352 2.33 -34.91 61.41
CA LYS A 352 2.32 -35.47 60.05
C LYS A 352 1.47 -36.75 59.93
N ARG A 353 0.45 -36.87 60.77
CA ARG A 353 -0.51 -37.98 60.74
C ARG A 353 -1.68 -37.60 59.84
N SER A 354 -2.15 -38.56 59.04
CA SER A 354 -3.34 -38.40 58.20
C SER A 354 -4.43 -39.36 58.64
N GLU A 355 -5.65 -38.85 58.80
CA GLU A 355 -6.87 -39.63 59.03
C GLU A 355 -7.87 -39.26 57.95
N SER A 356 -8.56 -40.24 57.35
CA SER A 356 -9.46 -39.99 56.21
C SER A 356 -10.70 -40.86 56.25
N PHE A 357 -11.81 -40.37 55.69
CA PHE A 357 -13.08 -41.09 55.63
C PHE A 357 -13.92 -40.63 54.44
N ASN A 358 -14.91 -41.45 54.08
CA ASN A 358 -15.85 -41.15 53.00
C ASN A 358 -17.20 -40.71 53.59
N ILE A 359 -17.74 -39.62 53.08
CA ILE A 359 -19.12 -39.20 53.31
C ILE A 359 -19.91 -39.47 52.03
N THR A 360 -20.98 -40.27 52.14
CA THR A 360 -21.92 -40.52 51.05
C THR A 360 -23.20 -39.74 51.30
N GLY A 361 -23.65 -38.94 50.33
CA GLY A 361 -24.81 -38.06 50.47
C GLY A 361 -24.47 -36.64 50.94
N SER A 362 -25.51 -35.83 51.14
CA SER A 362 -25.41 -34.40 51.48
C SER A 362 -25.51 -34.07 52.97
N ASP A 363 -25.78 -35.07 53.81
CA ASP A 363 -25.98 -34.85 55.24
C ASP A 363 -24.65 -34.65 55.97
N ASN A 364 -24.68 -33.87 57.05
CA ASN A 364 -23.53 -33.69 57.91
C ASN A 364 -23.15 -35.01 58.60
N THR A 365 -21.85 -35.30 58.68
CA THR A 365 -21.34 -36.51 59.31
C THR A 365 -20.45 -36.13 60.50
N THR A 366 -20.83 -36.60 61.69
CA THR A 366 -20.06 -36.36 62.92
C THR A 366 -19.02 -37.45 63.13
N ILE A 367 -17.76 -37.04 63.28
CA ILE A 367 -16.62 -37.96 63.26
C ILE A 367 -15.71 -37.67 64.43
N SER A 368 -15.22 -38.74 65.06
CA SER A 368 -14.26 -38.66 66.15
C SER A 368 -12.85 -38.88 65.60
N LEU A 369 -11.96 -37.89 65.77
CA LEU A 369 -10.54 -38.02 65.43
C LEU A 369 -9.78 -38.74 66.54
N SER A 370 -8.72 -39.45 66.19
CA SER A 370 -7.96 -40.26 67.16
C SER A 370 -7.29 -39.43 68.25
N THR A 371 -6.81 -38.22 67.93
CA THR A 371 -5.95 -37.39 68.79
C THR A 371 -6.38 -35.93 68.81
N SER A 372 -5.96 -35.20 69.86
CA SER A 372 -6.02 -33.74 69.86
C SER A 372 -4.94 -33.19 68.93
N GLY A 373 -5.25 -32.15 68.16
CA GLY A 373 -4.31 -31.56 67.23
C GLY A 373 -4.90 -30.41 66.41
N HIS A 374 -4.03 -29.71 65.69
CA HIS A 374 -4.42 -28.79 64.65
C HIS A 374 -4.39 -29.55 63.33
N TYR A 375 -5.55 -29.70 62.71
CA TYR A 375 -5.73 -30.44 61.48
C TYR A 375 -6.01 -29.48 60.34
N THR A 376 -5.34 -29.73 59.21
CA THR A 376 -5.74 -29.19 57.92
C THR A 376 -6.69 -30.18 57.28
N VAL A 377 -7.90 -29.71 56.97
CA VAL A 377 -8.99 -30.51 56.41
C VAL A 377 -9.14 -30.19 54.92
N THR A 378 -9.08 -31.23 54.10
CA THR A 378 -9.30 -31.17 52.65
C THR A 378 -10.32 -32.21 52.24
N ALA A 379 -11.12 -31.91 51.21
CA ALA A 379 -12.09 -32.85 50.67
C ALA A 379 -11.85 -33.09 49.18
N TYR A 380 -12.03 -34.33 48.76
CA TYR A 380 -11.93 -34.78 47.37
C TYR A 380 -13.27 -35.33 46.94
N ASP A 381 -13.56 -35.22 45.66
CA ASP A 381 -14.78 -35.75 45.08
C ASP A 381 -14.66 -37.27 44.84
N ILE A 382 -15.76 -37.98 45.06
CA ILE A 382 -15.90 -39.40 44.74
C ILE A 382 -16.86 -39.51 43.57
N LEU A 383 -16.33 -39.96 42.42
CA LEU A 383 -17.08 -40.12 41.18
C LEU A 383 -16.88 -41.53 40.64
N ASN A 384 -17.97 -42.23 40.33
CA ASN A 384 -17.96 -43.63 39.87
C ASN A 384 -17.15 -44.56 40.80
N GLY A 385 -17.28 -44.39 42.12
CA GLY A 385 -16.56 -45.15 43.13
C GLY A 385 -15.06 -44.87 43.26
N SER A 386 -14.50 -43.91 42.51
CA SER A 386 -13.08 -43.52 42.60
C SER A 386 -12.92 -42.12 43.20
N ILE A 387 -11.86 -41.93 43.99
CA ILE A 387 -11.48 -40.61 44.52
C ILE A 387 -10.77 -39.84 43.41
N ILE A 388 -11.25 -38.65 43.10
CA ILE A 388 -10.59 -37.75 42.15
C ILE A 388 -9.29 -37.24 42.82
N PRO A 389 -8.13 -37.31 42.13
CA PRO A 389 -6.85 -37.07 42.79
C PRO A 389 -6.50 -35.58 42.96
N TRP A 390 -7.37 -34.67 42.51
CA TRP A 390 -7.28 -33.22 42.73
C TRP A 390 -8.49 -32.70 43.51
N SER A 391 -8.36 -31.53 44.13
CA SER A 391 -9.42 -30.88 44.89
C SER A 391 -9.51 -29.40 44.55
N CYS A 392 -10.74 -28.86 44.49
CA CYS A 392 -10.98 -27.42 44.43
C CYS A 392 -11.13 -26.78 45.81
N VAL A 393 -11.21 -27.60 46.86
CA VAL A 393 -11.54 -27.16 48.21
C VAL A 393 -10.33 -26.48 48.85
N GLN A 394 -10.51 -25.24 49.27
CA GLN A 394 -9.47 -24.55 50.05
C GLN A 394 -9.33 -25.24 51.41
N PRO A 395 -8.10 -25.64 51.82
CA PRO A 395 -7.91 -26.34 53.08
C PRO A 395 -8.40 -25.52 54.27
N LYS A 396 -9.21 -26.13 55.16
CA LYS A 396 -9.70 -25.47 56.38
C LYS A 396 -8.94 -25.97 57.60
N LEU A 397 -8.53 -25.03 58.47
CA LEU A 397 -7.84 -25.37 59.71
C LEU A 397 -8.87 -25.60 60.83
N VAL A 398 -8.75 -26.73 61.52
CA VAL A 398 -9.60 -27.08 62.66
C VAL A 398 -8.75 -27.55 63.82
N THR A 399 -9.10 -27.07 65.01
CA THR A 399 -8.43 -27.49 66.25
C THR A 399 -9.33 -28.45 67.00
N VAL A 400 -8.86 -29.67 67.20
CA VAL A 400 -9.55 -30.68 67.98
C VAL A 400 -8.87 -30.82 69.32
N VAL A 401 -9.64 -30.66 70.39
CA VAL A 401 -9.17 -30.83 71.76
C VAL A 401 -9.97 -31.96 72.37
N LYS A 402 -9.40 -33.17 72.35
CA LYS A 402 -9.87 -34.22 73.25
C LYS A 402 -9.55 -33.81 74.67
N LEU A 403 -10.60 -33.62 75.45
CA LEU A 403 -10.49 -33.52 76.90
C LEU A 403 -10.00 -34.88 77.40
N MET A 404 -8.71 -34.96 77.72
CA MET A 404 -8.30 -35.91 78.73
C MET A 404 -9.07 -35.54 79.98
N LEU A 405 -10.12 -36.30 80.31
CA LEU A 405 -10.77 -36.26 81.63
C LEU A 405 -9.72 -36.67 82.67
N SER A 406 -8.89 -35.72 83.05
CA SER A 406 -8.30 -35.69 84.38
C SER A 406 -9.41 -35.19 85.33
N PRO A 407 -9.56 -35.78 86.51
CA PRO A 407 -10.75 -35.59 87.33
C PRO A 407 -10.92 -34.11 87.72
N SER A 408 -11.99 -33.49 87.19
CA SER A 408 -12.76 -32.33 87.65
C SER A 408 -12.04 -31.18 88.38
N PHE A 409 -12.10 -29.96 87.85
CA PHE A 409 -12.25 -28.72 88.65
C PHE A 409 -12.95 -27.60 87.85
N VAL A 410 -13.93 -26.96 88.50
CA VAL A 410 -14.89 -25.95 87.99
C VAL A 410 -14.35 -24.53 88.17
N ARG A 411 -14.46 -23.62 87.17
CA ARG A 411 -14.85 -22.20 87.40
C ARG A 411 -15.21 -21.39 86.14
N SER A 412 -16.18 -20.49 86.34
CA SER A 412 -16.92 -19.58 85.45
C SER A 412 -16.23 -18.21 85.21
N SER A 413 -16.43 -17.56 84.06
CA SER A 413 -17.20 -16.29 83.94
C SER A 413 -17.05 -15.55 82.59
N ASN A 414 -18.09 -14.75 82.31
CA ASN A 414 -18.51 -14.07 81.08
C ASN A 414 -17.67 -12.85 80.63
N GLY A 415 -17.83 -12.45 79.35
CA GLY A 415 -17.69 -11.06 78.91
C GLY A 415 -17.73 -10.87 77.38
N LYS A 416 -18.85 -10.35 76.85
CA LYS A 416 -19.08 -9.93 75.46
C LYS A 416 -18.73 -8.44 75.29
N ASP A 417 -18.30 -8.02 74.08
CA ASP A 417 -18.81 -6.78 73.47
C ASP A 417 -18.53 -6.68 71.95
N VAL A 418 -19.49 -6.08 71.23
CA VAL A 418 -19.60 -5.91 69.77
C VAL A 418 -20.09 -4.47 69.51
N ILE A 419 -19.73 -3.84 68.37
CA ILE A 419 -20.62 -3.11 67.40
C ILE A 419 -19.97 -1.89 66.68
N ARG A 420 -19.85 -2.04 65.33
CA ARG A 420 -20.19 -1.23 64.11
C ARG A 420 -19.83 0.26 63.83
N LEU A 421 -19.53 0.42 62.52
CA LEU A 421 -19.42 1.56 61.58
C LEU A 421 -20.71 2.39 61.34
N GLN A 422 -20.55 3.61 60.79
CA GLN A 422 -21.57 4.25 59.94
C GLN A 422 -21.01 5.21 58.85
N LEU A 423 -21.74 5.26 57.73
CA LEU A 423 -21.52 5.93 56.43
C LEU A 423 -22.52 7.09 56.23
N LYS A 424 -22.22 8.11 55.41
CA LYS A 424 -23.25 9.04 54.85
C LYS A 424 -22.82 9.79 53.57
N SER A 425 -23.77 9.98 52.64
CA SER A 425 -23.78 10.82 51.41
C SER A 425 -25.10 11.66 51.40
N PRO A 426 -25.60 12.36 50.34
CA PRO A 426 -25.05 13.01 49.11
C PRO A 426 -25.74 14.39 48.76
N SER A 427 -25.68 14.82 47.46
CA SER A 427 -26.59 15.69 46.62
C SER A 427 -26.21 17.16 46.35
N ARG A 428 -26.59 17.92 45.29
CA ARG A 428 -26.93 17.78 43.82
C ARG A 428 -27.20 19.23 43.28
N SER A 429 -27.00 19.49 41.96
CA SER A 429 -27.84 20.32 41.03
C SER A 429 -27.34 21.66 40.40
N ALA A 430 -27.51 21.72 39.06
CA ALA A 430 -28.13 22.76 38.18
C ALA A 430 -27.37 23.93 37.46
N VAL A 431 -27.23 23.72 36.13
CA VAL A 431 -27.40 24.53 34.86
C VAL A 431 -27.97 25.98 34.89
N ILE A 432 -27.53 26.85 33.94
CA ILE A 432 -28.31 27.60 32.89
C ILE A 432 -27.40 28.53 32.00
N ASN A 433 -27.92 28.80 30.79
CA ASN A 433 -27.41 29.28 29.49
C ASN A 433 -27.50 30.83 29.24
N ILE A 434 -26.96 31.35 28.12
CA ILE A 434 -27.53 32.34 27.13
C ILE A 434 -26.42 33.09 26.30
N SER A 435 -26.75 33.42 25.03
CA SER A 435 -25.93 33.81 23.85
C SER A 435 -26.15 35.31 23.38
N PRO A 436 -25.85 35.80 22.13
CA PRO A 436 -24.94 36.94 21.81
C PRO A 436 -25.55 38.10 20.96
N ALA A 437 -24.75 39.09 20.46
CA ALA A 437 -25.20 40.08 19.46
C ALA A 437 -24.09 40.79 18.58
N ILE A 438 -24.16 40.57 17.25
CA ILE A 438 -24.15 41.43 16.00
C ILE A 438 -23.49 42.85 15.95
N THR A 439 -22.83 43.26 14.82
CA THR A 439 -23.28 44.19 13.70
C THR A 439 -22.13 44.75 12.80
N SER A 440 -22.46 45.46 11.70
CA SER A 440 -21.91 45.47 10.31
C SER A 440 -21.31 46.79 9.73
N THR A 441 -20.75 46.65 8.51
CA THR A 441 -20.24 47.49 7.36
C THR A 441 -20.77 48.91 7.00
N ILE A 442 -19.95 49.75 6.28
CA ILE A 442 -20.37 50.86 5.34
C ILE A 442 -19.33 51.23 4.20
N ASN A 443 -19.80 51.26 2.91
CA ASN A 443 -19.65 52.10 1.66
C ASN A 443 -18.41 52.78 0.99
N SER A 444 -18.62 53.06 -0.32
CA SER A 444 -17.81 53.42 -1.54
C SER A 444 -17.87 54.89 -2.06
N ASN A 445 -17.08 55.27 -3.11
CA ASN A 445 -17.49 56.07 -4.34
C ASN A 445 -16.38 56.58 -5.34
N SER A 446 -16.59 56.35 -6.66
CA SER A 446 -16.48 57.18 -7.94
C SER A 446 -15.14 57.88 -8.42
N ILE A 447 -14.82 58.26 -9.72
CA ILE A 447 -15.45 59.06 -10.84
C ILE A 447 -14.72 58.83 -12.25
N ASN A 448 -15.26 59.40 -13.36
CA ASN A 448 -15.22 59.19 -14.85
C ASN A 448 -14.30 60.06 -15.81
N SER A 449 -14.13 59.58 -17.09
CA SER A 449 -14.25 60.22 -18.47
C SER A 449 -13.11 60.96 -19.26
N VAL A 450 -13.07 60.79 -20.62
CA VAL A 450 -13.31 61.76 -21.78
C VAL A 450 -12.61 61.37 -23.15
N VAL A 451 -13.22 61.76 -24.31
CA VAL A 451 -12.99 61.44 -25.77
C VAL A 451 -12.77 62.72 -26.64
N LEU A 452 -12.22 62.64 -27.89
CA LEU A 452 -12.33 63.69 -28.98
C LEU A 452 -12.10 63.19 -30.45
N ILE A 453 -12.69 63.88 -31.46
CA ILE A 453 -12.95 63.51 -32.90
C ILE A 453 -12.55 64.64 -33.90
N GLY A 454 -12.31 64.33 -35.21
CA GLY A 454 -12.62 65.18 -36.42
C GLY A 454 -11.59 65.15 -37.60
N SER A 455 -11.86 64.64 -38.84
CA SER A 455 -12.51 65.14 -40.11
C SER A 455 -11.76 66.27 -40.88
N GLY A 456 -11.64 66.43 -42.23
CA GLY A 456 -12.10 65.73 -43.45
C GLY A 456 -11.78 66.50 -44.79
N VAL A 457 -11.98 65.80 -45.94
CA VAL A 457 -12.37 66.21 -47.35
C VAL A 457 -11.40 66.90 -48.35
N GLY A 458 -11.26 66.28 -49.55
CA GLY A 458 -10.68 66.87 -50.79
C GLY A 458 -10.71 65.92 -52.02
N ALA A 459 -11.89 65.48 -52.48
CA ALA A 459 -12.05 64.26 -53.31
C ALA A 459 -12.23 64.43 -54.84
N VAL A 460 -12.29 65.63 -55.42
CA VAL A 460 -12.79 65.77 -56.82
C VAL A 460 -11.71 65.59 -57.91
N ILE A 461 -10.42 65.75 -57.60
CA ILE A 461 -9.31 65.66 -58.60
C ILE A 461 -8.72 64.24 -58.71
N VAL A 462 -9.14 63.31 -57.84
CA VAL A 462 -8.63 61.94 -57.77
C VAL A 462 -9.39 61.02 -58.75
N PHE A 463 -10.69 61.22 -58.92
CA PHE A 463 -11.51 60.37 -59.80
C PHE A 463 -11.11 60.46 -61.28
N ALA A 464 -10.66 61.61 -61.78
CA ALA A 464 -10.25 61.77 -63.17
C ALA A 464 -8.95 61.03 -63.55
N LEU A 465 -8.12 60.66 -62.57
CA LEU A 465 -6.86 59.94 -62.81
C LEU A 465 -6.99 58.42 -62.62
N ILE A 466 -7.97 57.97 -61.84
CA ILE A 466 -8.29 56.55 -61.68
C ILE A 466 -8.87 55.96 -62.99
N THR A 467 -9.69 56.74 -63.72
CA THR A 467 -10.29 56.29 -64.99
C THR A 467 -9.26 56.04 -66.09
N ILE A 468 -8.17 56.82 -66.14
CA ILE A 468 -7.07 56.64 -67.10
C ILE A 468 -6.26 55.37 -66.77
N ILE A 469 -6.03 55.07 -65.48
CA ILE A 469 -5.28 53.88 -65.06
C ILE A 469 -6.08 52.59 -65.33
N ILE A 470 -7.41 52.61 -65.14
CA ILE A 470 -8.28 51.47 -65.46
C ILE A 470 -8.27 51.16 -66.97
N ALA A 471 -8.22 52.18 -67.82
CA ALA A 471 -8.13 51.98 -69.27
C ALA A 471 -6.81 51.31 -69.67
N ILE A 472 -5.69 51.66 -69.02
CA ILE A 472 -4.37 51.08 -69.29
C ILE A 472 -4.27 49.64 -68.76
N SER A 473 -4.82 49.35 -67.57
CA SER A 473 -4.80 48.00 -67.00
C SER A 473 -5.70 47.01 -67.77
N ALA A 474 -6.85 47.46 -68.29
CA ALA A 474 -7.71 46.66 -69.15
C ALA A 474 -7.00 46.22 -70.45
N VAL A 475 -6.25 47.14 -71.08
CA VAL A 475 -5.46 46.85 -72.29
C VAL A 475 -4.32 45.86 -72.00
N TRP A 476 -3.72 45.92 -70.80
CA TRP A 476 -2.65 45.01 -70.39
C TRP A 476 -3.18 43.59 -70.05
N HIS A 477 -4.35 43.49 -69.42
CA HIS A 477 -4.97 42.20 -69.10
C HIS A 477 -5.40 41.41 -70.34
N ILE A 478 -5.90 42.10 -71.38
CA ILE A 478 -6.27 41.47 -72.66
C ILE A 478 -5.05 40.91 -73.40
N ARG A 479 -3.87 41.52 -73.24
CA ARG A 479 -2.62 41.00 -73.84
C ARG A 479 -2.08 39.75 -73.12
N ARG A 480 -2.34 39.59 -71.82
CA ARG A 480 -1.86 38.44 -71.01
C ARG A 480 -2.68 37.16 -71.20
N ILE A 481 -3.97 37.27 -71.55
CA ILE A 481 -4.83 36.10 -71.79
C ILE A 481 -4.49 35.39 -73.12
N LYS A 482 -3.94 36.12 -74.11
CA LYS A 482 -3.51 35.52 -75.39
C LYS A 482 -2.23 34.68 -75.31
N THR A 483 -1.47 34.73 -74.21
CA THR A 483 -0.17 34.05 -74.06
C THR A 483 -0.19 32.75 -73.25
N LYS A 484 -1.36 32.32 -72.73
CA LYS A 484 -1.48 31.07 -71.93
C LYS A 484 -2.32 29.95 -72.53
N SER A 485 -2.83 30.10 -73.77
CA SER A 485 -3.56 29.01 -74.43
C SER A 485 -2.64 28.23 -75.36
N THR A 486 -1.77 27.39 -74.79
CA THR A 486 -1.19 26.21 -75.44
C THR A 486 -0.41 25.41 -74.41
N PHE A 487 -1.04 24.42 -73.77
CA PHE A 487 -0.47 23.09 -73.55
C PHE A 487 -1.59 22.13 -73.13
N MET A 488 -1.74 21.07 -73.92
CA MET A 488 -2.78 20.06 -73.79
C MET A 488 -2.60 19.19 -72.56
N ILE A 489 -3.74 18.85 -71.95
CA ILE A 489 -3.92 17.74 -71.01
C ILE A 489 -3.91 16.44 -71.83
N ASN A 490 -3.10 15.46 -71.43
CA ASN A 490 -3.43 14.04 -71.59
C ASN A 490 -3.00 13.32 -70.31
N ASN A 491 -4.00 12.78 -69.62
CA ASN A 491 -3.87 11.93 -68.45
C ASN A 491 -4.16 10.50 -68.91
N LEU A 492 -3.31 9.53 -68.56
CA LEU A 492 -3.66 8.10 -68.58
C LEU A 492 -2.76 7.34 -67.60
N ALA A 493 -3.35 7.03 -66.44
CA ALA A 493 -3.43 5.72 -65.79
C ALA A 493 -2.16 4.85 -65.51
N TYR A 494 -2.11 4.41 -64.24
CA TYR A 494 -1.60 3.12 -63.73
C TYR A 494 -0.11 2.75 -63.90
N GLY A 495 0.63 2.79 -62.79
CA GLY A 495 1.94 2.12 -62.63
C GLY A 495 1.80 0.90 -61.71
N GLN A 496 2.00 -0.28 -62.28
CA GLN A 496 1.95 -1.59 -61.65
C GLN A 496 3.08 -1.80 -60.63
N ILE A 497 2.75 -2.53 -59.55
CA ILE A 497 3.70 -3.10 -58.59
C ILE A 497 4.49 -4.23 -59.27
N PRO A 498 5.83 -4.31 -59.16
CA PRO A 498 6.56 -5.52 -59.54
C PRO A 498 6.50 -6.56 -58.41
N LEU A 499 6.06 -7.79 -58.76
CA LEU A 499 6.28 -9.00 -57.97
C LEU A 499 7.79 -9.27 -57.79
N PRO A 500 8.25 -9.76 -56.62
CA PRO A 500 9.50 -10.49 -56.51
C PRO A 500 9.34 -11.96 -56.93
N GLN A 501 10.38 -12.50 -57.56
CA GLN A 501 10.50 -13.88 -58.04
C GLN A 501 10.58 -14.92 -56.90
N GLN A 502 9.85 -16.04 -57.09
CA GLN A 502 10.01 -17.39 -56.51
C GLN A 502 11.47 -17.92 -56.71
N MET A 503 12.13 -18.81 -55.95
CA MET A 503 11.95 -19.70 -54.77
C MET A 503 13.36 -20.34 -54.49
N PRO A 504 13.69 -21.09 -53.40
CA PRO A 504 13.02 -22.34 -53.02
C PRO A 504 12.87 -22.67 -51.51
N SER A 505 11.70 -23.27 -51.23
CA SER A 505 11.44 -24.41 -50.33
C SER A 505 12.50 -24.86 -49.30
N GLY A 506 12.10 -24.77 -48.03
CA GLY A 506 12.21 -25.90 -47.10
C GLY A 506 12.74 -25.55 -45.71
N ILE A 507 11.86 -25.46 -44.72
CA ILE A 507 12.01 -26.05 -43.37
C ILE A 507 10.63 -25.97 -42.68
N LYS A 508 10.18 -27.12 -42.18
CA LYS A 508 8.93 -27.30 -41.43
C LYS A 508 9.09 -26.77 -40.00
N THR A 509 8.13 -26.02 -39.50
CA THR A 509 7.89 -25.90 -38.05
C THR A 509 6.46 -26.29 -37.75
N TYR A 510 6.34 -27.41 -37.03
CA TYR A 510 5.14 -27.84 -36.34
C TYR A 510 4.73 -26.77 -35.32
N VAL A 511 3.49 -26.29 -35.39
CA VAL A 511 2.81 -25.65 -34.25
C VAL A 511 1.48 -26.37 -34.09
N ASN A 512 1.33 -27.04 -32.95
CA ASN A 512 0.07 -27.59 -32.47
C ASN A 512 -0.44 -26.67 -31.34
N PRO A 513 -1.74 -26.35 -31.26
CA PRO A 513 -2.30 -25.30 -30.42
C PRO A 513 -2.84 -25.86 -29.10
N ALA A 514 -2.91 -25.04 -28.04
CA ALA A 514 -3.75 -25.36 -26.88
C ALA A 514 -4.09 -24.11 -26.03
N TYR A 515 -5.38 -23.75 -26.07
CA TYR A 515 -6.22 -23.04 -25.08
C TYR A 515 -6.05 -21.52 -24.85
N GLU A 516 -6.86 -20.76 -25.61
CA GLU A 516 -7.58 -19.58 -25.11
C GLU A 516 -8.77 -20.02 -24.24
N THR A 517 -9.01 -19.33 -23.12
CA THR A 517 -10.33 -19.25 -22.49
C THR A 517 -10.63 -17.77 -22.21
N VAL A 518 -11.45 -17.17 -23.06
CA VAL A 518 -12.02 -15.83 -22.87
C VAL A 518 -13.44 -16.02 -22.32
N ILE A 519 -13.70 -15.51 -21.11
CA ILE A 519 -15.03 -15.46 -20.51
C ILE A 519 -15.77 -14.28 -21.12
N ASN A 520 -16.86 -14.57 -21.81
CA ASN A 520 -17.74 -13.61 -22.47
C ASN A 520 -19.05 -13.54 -21.65
N ASN A 521 -19.31 -12.43 -20.96
CA ASN A 521 -20.60 -12.17 -20.33
C ASN A 521 -21.30 -11.04 -21.08
N VAL A 522 -22.30 -11.39 -21.90
CA VAL A 522 -23.27 -10.46 -22.48
C VAL A 522 -24.66 -10.90 -22.02
N LEU A 523 -25.32 -10.00 -21.28
CA LEU A 523 -26.73 -10.08 -20.92
C LEU A 523 -27.61 -10.09 -22.19
N TYR A 524 -28.64 -10.93 -22.18
CA TYR A 524 -29.83 -10.76 -23.01
C TYR A 524 -31.07 -10.65 -22.09
N GLU A 525 -31.73 -9.49 -22.15
CA GLU A 525 -33.16 -9.35 -21.91
C GLU A 525 -33.93 -10.09 -23.01
N THR A 526 -35.01 -10.80 -22.65
CA THR A 526 -36.36 -10.56 -23.21
C THR A 526 -37.41 -11.43 -22.52
N VAL A 527 -38.40 -10.77 -21.92
CA VAL A 527 -39.85 -10.92 -22.10
C VAL A 527 -40.37 -12.33 -22.47
N PHE A 528 -40.96 -13.04 -21.50
CA PHE A 528 -42.40 -13.30 -21.34
C PHE A 528 -42.68 -13.94 -19.98
#